data_AF-A0A1H6REX1-F1
#
_entry.id   AF-A0A1H6REX1-F1
#
_cell.length_a   1.000
_cell.length_b   1.000
_cell.length_c   1.000
_cell.angle_alpha   90.00
_cell.angle_beta   90.00
_cell.angle_gamma   90.00
#
_symmetry.space_group_name_H-M   'P 1'
#
loop_
_entity.id
_entity.type
_entity.pdbx_description
1 polymer ?
#
loop_
_entity_poly.entity_id
_entity_poly.type
_entity_poly.pdbx_seq_one_letter_code
_entity_poly.pdbx_strand_id
1 'polypeptide(L)'
;MTDRRQFLKLLGTAAASGALGGLTPAAAAASASAPATRFASRRPAPGQRRFRSDVVEREIARVKARIGDPKLAWMFENCYPNTLDTTVELGTLEGKPDTFVITGDIEAMWLRDSSAQVNPYVALARHDPALRQLFRGLIRRQAHCIRLDPYANAFLPDPHARPLSWAREDDTAMAPGVGERKWEIDSLCWPIRIAHAYWKATGDVEPFDKGWRAAMQRVLTTFREQQRLHGRGPYHFQRPSPRPTETLALDGYGNPTRPNGMIHSMFRPSDDACIYPLFVPANLFAVLSLRQLAAMSQAIHHDAAFAAGCTKLADEVERATHRDGRLRDDKGGDCWAYEIDGYGNQLFMDDANIPSLLSLPYLGCCAADDPLYRRTRARAWSEHNPYFFKGTAAEGIGGPHEGLRTIWPMSITVRALTSRDAAEIRQCLRWLRDTDADSGFMHEAFDQDDPTHFTRAWFAWANSLFGELMVKLADRQPDVLRSL
;
A
#
# COMPACT_ATOMS: atom_id res chain seq x y z
N MET A 1 6.93 -23.67 13.22
CA MET A 1 6.15 -22.69 12.45
C MET A 1 6.92 -21.39 12.48
N THR A 2 7.40 -20.91 11.33
CA THR A 2 8.04 -19.60 11.21
C THR A 2 6.95 -18.56 11.07
N ASP A 3 6.88 -17.63 12.02
CA ASP A 3 5.95 -16.49 12.00
C ASP A 3 6.33 -15.51 10.87
N ARG A 4 5.35 -14.84 10.23
CA ARG A 4 5.54 -13.99 9.03
C ARG A 4 6.71 -13.01 9.16
N ARG A 5 6.83 -12.33 10.29
CA ARG A 5 7.93 -11.38 10.53
C ARG A 5 9.26 -12.06 10.83
N GLN A 6 9.30 -13.29 11.35
CA GLN A 6 10.56 -14.05 11.38
C GLN A 6 11.03 -14.35 9.96
N PHE A 7 10.10 -14.74 9.07
CA PHE A 7 10.40 -14.92 7.65
C PHE A 7 10.91 -13.63 6.98
N LEU A 8 10.24 -12.49 7.20
CA LEU A 8 10.68 -11.20 6.66
C LEU A 8 12.01 -10.70 7.26
N LYS A 9 12.25 -10.92 8.55
CA LYS A 9 13.53 -10.58 9.21
C LYS A 9 14.69 -11.44 8.72
N LEU A 10 14.47 -12.73 8.47
CA LEU A 10 15.49 -13.64 7.92
C LEU A 10 16.02 -13.18 6.56
N LEU A 11 15.16 -12.59 5.73
CA LEU A 11 15.56 -12.01 4.43
C LEU A 11 16.31 -10.67 4.60
N GLY A 12 15.97 -9.85 5.59
CA GLY A 12 16.69 -8.60 5.90
C GLY A 12 18.08 -8.80 6.51
N THR A 13 18.29 -9.86 7.30
CA THR A 13 19.59 -10.14 7.95
C THR A 13 20.57 -10.94 7.07
N ALA A 14 20.11 -11.56 5.98
CA ALA A 14 20.96 -12.43 5.15
C ALA A 14 21.97 -11.68 4.25
N ALA A 15 22.00 -10.34 4.28
CA ALA A 15 22.96 -9.54 3.49
C ALA A 15 24.34 -9.35 4.17
N ALA A 16 24.58 -9.94 5.34
CA ALA A 16 25.84 -9.75 6.06
C ALA A 16 26.32 -11.04 6.76
N SER A 17 26.75 -12.06 6.01
CA SER A 17 27.60 -13.14 6.53
C SER A 17 28.31 -13.86 5.39
N GLY A 18 29.58 -13.51 5.18
CA GLY A 18 30.50 -14.28 4.36
C GLY A 18 31.21 -15.37 5.16
N ALA A 19 31.71 -16.35 4.39
CA ALA A 19 32.78 -17.32 4.65
C ALA A 19 32.43 -18.66 5.35
N LEU A 20 32.67 -19.78 4.63
CA LEU A 20 33.91 -20.56 4.73
C LEU A 20 33.86 -21.83 3.85
N GLY A 21 34.86 -22.03 2.98
CA GLY A 21 35.09 -23.32 2.33
C GLY A 21 36.09 -23.32 1.19
N GLY A 22 37.31 -23.80 1.43
CA GLY A 22 38.18 -24.41 0.41
C GLY A 22 39.30 -23.54 -0.17
N LEU A 23 40.53 -23.72 0.34
CA LEU A 23 41.78 -23.20 -0.24
C LEU A 23 42.23 -24.05 -1.43
N THR A 24 42.51 -23.41 -2.57
CA THR A 24 43.58 -23.82 -3.50
C THR A 24 44.26 -22.56 -4.07
N PRO A 25 45.60 -22.50 -4.18
CA PRO A 25 46.30 -21.32 -4.66
C PRO A 25 46.52 -21.42 -6.18
N ALA A 26 45.83 -20.58 -6.95
CA ALA A 26 46.19 -20.33 -8.35
C ALA A 26 46.19 -18.81 -8.62
N ALA A 27 47.28 -18.36 -9.22
CA ALA A 27 47.67 -16.97 -9.45
C ALA A 27 46.53 -16.04 -9.89
N ALA A 28 46.21 -15.05 -9.04
CA ALA A 28 45.38 -13.92 -9.41
C ALA A 28 46.25 -12.86 -10.09
N ALA A 29 46.12 -12.75 -11.42
CA ALA A 29 46.48 -11.55 -12.13
C ALA A 29 45.66 -10.39 -11.53
N ALA A 30 46.33 -9.33 -11.09
CA ALA A 30 45.70 -8.12 -10.59
C ALA A 30 44.92 -7.46 -11.74
N SER A 31 43.63 -7.79 -11.87
CA SER A 31 42.69 -6.98 -12.63
C SER A 31 42.52 -5.68 -11.83
N ALA A 32 43.00 -4.57 -12.38
CA ALA A 32 42.72 -3.25 -11.85
C ALA A 32 41.19 -3.09 -11.80
N SER A 33 40.62 -3.10 -10.61
CA SER A 33 39.21 -2.77 -10.41
C SER A 33 39.03 -1.31 -10.83
N ALA A 34 38.20 -1.09 -11.85
CA ALA A 34 37.72 0.25 -12.15
C ALA A 34 37.12 0.86 -10.87
N PRO A 35 37.35 2.14 -10.58
CA PRO A 35 36.79 2.76 -9.38
C PRO A 35 35.27 2.60 -9.41
N ALA A 36 34.71 1.99 -8.36
CA ALA A 36 33.27 1.86 -8.21
C ALA A 36 32.66 3.27 -8.27
N THR A 37 31.84 3.56 -9.27
CA THR A 37 31.10 4.82 -9.33
C THR A 37 30.22 4.88 -8.10
N ARG A 38 30.37 5.91 -7.26
CA ARG A 38 29.69 6.08 -5.96
C ARG A 38 28.17 5.81 -6.00
N PHE A 39 27.54 6.04 -7.15
CA PHE A 39 26.11 5.82 -7.40
C PHE A 39 25.86 4.95 -8.64
N ALA A 40 26.50 3.77 -8.70
CA ALA A 40 26.18 2.75 -9.70
C ALA A 40 24.70 2.30 -9.55
N SER A 41 23.97 2.19 -10.66
CA SER A 41 22.57 1.74 -10.66
C SER A 41 22.41 0.40 -9.93
N ARG A 42 21.39 0.31 -9.06
CA ARG A 42 21.02 -0.93 -8.35
C ARG A 42 19.87 -1.67 -9.02
N ARG A 43 19.40 -1.17 -10.17
CA ARG A 43 18.38 -1.85 -10.98
C ARG A 43 18.95 -3.15 -11.56
N PRO A 44 18.12 -4.18 -11.80
CA PRO A 44 18.52 -5.32 -12.61
C PRO A 44 19.10 -4.89 -13.96
N ALA A 45 20.05 -5.68 -14.47
CA ALA A 45 20.57 -5.48 -15.81
C ALA A 45 19.41 -5.48 -16.83
N PRO A 46 19.50 -4.74 -17.96
CA PRO A 46 18.38 -4.59 -18.89
C PRO A 46 17.72 -5.91 -19.34
N GLY A 47 18.49 -6.98 -19.54
CA GLY A 47 17.98 -8.30 -19.91
C GLY A 47 17.35 -9.13 -18.78
N GLN A 48 17.43 -8.66 -17.54
CA GLN A 48 16.87 -9.31 -16.34
C GLN A 48 15.63 -8.59 -15.80
N ARG A 49 15.24 -7.46 -16.40
CA ARG A 49 14.04 -6.70 -16.00
C ARG A 49 12.80 -7.41 -16.49
N ARG A 50 11.82 -7.61 -15.61
CA ARG A 50 10.61 -8.36 -15.93
C ARG A 50 9.66 -7.64 -16.89
N PHE A 51 9.65 -6.32 -16.87
CA PHE A 51 8.85 -5.49 -17.76
C PHE A 51 9.63 -4.24 -18.19
N ARG A 52 9.49 -3.84 -19.45
CA ARG A 52 10.15 -2.64 -20.00
C ARG A 52 9.13 -1.70 -20.65
N SER A 53 9.27 -0.41 -20.35
CA SER A 53 8.53 0.68 -20.99
C SER A 53 9.50 1.79 -21.37
N ASP A 54 9.58 2.11 -22.67
CA ASP A 54 10.43 3.22 -23.12
C ASP A 54 9.88 4.59 -22.68
N VAL A 55 8.57 4.69 -22.41
CA VAL A 55 7.97 5.91 -21.83
C VAL A 55 8.46 6.09 -20.39
N VAL A 56 8.54 5.02 -19.60
CA VAL A 56 9.07 5.05 -18.23
C VAL A 56 10.56 5.42 -18.22
N GLU A 57 11.38 4.86 -19.12
CA GLU A 57 12.81 5.23 -19.19
C GLU A 57 13.01 6.72 -19.54
N ARG A 58 12.16 7.28 -20.42
CA ARG A 58 12.19 8.73 -20.70
C ARG A 58 11.75 9.57 -19.49
N GLU A 59 10.75 9.09 -18.75
CA GLU A 59 10.30 9.77 -17.53
C GLU A 59 11.37 9.76 -16.44
N ILE A 60 12.08 8.64 -16.30
CA ILE A 60 13.25 8.54 -15.42
C ILE A 60 14.28 9.60 -15.81
N ALA A 61 14.68 9.67 -17.08
CA ALA A 61 15.64 10.66 -17.55
C ALA A 61 15.17 12.11 -17.29
N ARG A 62 13.89 12.40 -17.57
CA ARG A 62 13.29 13.73 -17.36
C ARG A 62 13.34 14.17 -15.90
N VAL A 63 12.94 13.30 -14.99
CA VAL A 63 12.85 13.62 -13.55
C VAL A 63 14.23 13.65 -12.91
N LYS A 64 15.11 12.70 -13.23
CA LYS A 64 16.52 12.70 -12.76
C LYS A 64 17.23 14.01 -13.07
N ALA A 65 17.05 14.55 -14.27
CA ALA A 65 17.67 15.81 -14.70
C ALA A 65 17.21 17.04 -13.88
N ARG A 66 16.14 16.92 -13.08
CA ARG A 66 15.60 18.00 -12.22
C ARG A 66 15.98 17.85 -10.75
N ILE A 67 16.64 16.77 -10.36
CA ILE A 67 17.05 16.51 -8.99
C ILE A 67 18.49 17.00 -8.83
N GLY A 68 18.70 18.00 -7.96
CA GLY A 68 20.02 18.57 -7.69
C GLY A 68 20.93 17.65 -6.89
N ASP A 69 20.36 16.92 -5.92
CA ASP A 69 21.08 15.98 -5.06
C ASP A 69 21.39 14.65 -5.81
N PRO A 70 22.67 14.28 -6.00
CA PRO A 70 23.04 13.08 -6.75
C PRO A 70 22.58 11.76 -6.11
N LYS A 71 22.51 11.67 -4.78
CA LYS A 71 22.04 10.47 -4.07
C LYS A 71 20.54 10.30 -4.29
N LEU A 72 19.75 11.37 -4.16
CA LEU A 72 18.31 11.33 -4.46
C LEU A 72 18.02 10.98 -5.92
N ALA A 73 18.81 11.51 -6.87
CA ALA A 73 18.65 11.18 -8.30
C ALA A 73 18.92 9.69 -8.57
N TRP A 74 19.92 9.10 -7.90
CA TRP A 74 20.24 7.68 -7.95
C TRP A 74 19.16 6.82 -7.29
N MET A 75 18.69 7.20 -6.10
CA MET A 75 17.58 6.52 -5.42
C MET A 75 16.32 6.54 -6.27
N PHE A 76 15.99 7.67 -6.89
CA PHE A 76 14.84 7.77 -7.79
C PHE A 76 14.96 6.81 -8.98
N GLU A 77 16.14 6.72 -9.60
CA GLU A 77 16.38 5.76 -10.69
C GLU A 77 16.20 4.31 -10.23
N ASN A 78 16.64 3.97 -9.02
CA ASN A 78 16.49 2.61 -8.48
C ASN A 78 15.03 2.31 -8.11
N CYS A 79 14.35 3.25 -7.46
CA CYS A 79 13.04 3.05 -6.86
C CYS A 79 11.88 3.16 -7.86
N TYR A 80 11.89 4.20 -8.71
CA TYR A 80 10.75 4.51 -9.57
C TYR A 80 10.36 3.37 -10.51
N PRO A 81 11.28 2.61 -11.15
CA PRO A 81 10.91 1.47 -11.98
C PRO A 81 10.95 0.12 -11.25
N ASN A 82 11.20 0.07 -9.93
CA ASN A 82 11.49 -1.18 -9.22
C ASN A 82 10.39 -2.24 -9.40
N THR A 83 9.13 -1.82 -9.34
CA THR A 83 7.97 -2.69 -9.64
C THR A 83 8.08 -3.34 -11.02
N LEU A 84 8.28 -2.53 -12.07
CA LEU A 84 8.35 -3.04 -13.44
C LEU A 84 9.58 -3.94 -13.64
N ASP A 85 10.70 -3.56 -13.04
CA ASP A 85 11.95 -4.29 -13.15
C ASP A 85 11.88 -5.65 -12.44
N THR A 86 11.14 -5.77 -11.33
CA THR A 86 11.30 -6.90 -10.39
C THR A 86 10.04 -7.68 -10.01
N THR A 87 8.83 -7.11 -10.08
CA THR A 87 7.63 -7.72 -9.51
C THR A 87 6.55 -8.12 -10.52
N VAL A 88 6.62 -7.61 -11.75
CA VAL A 88 5.60 -7.86 -12.79
C VAL A 88 5.79 -9.22 -13.44
N GLU A 89 4.72 -9.99 -13.54
CA GLU A 89 4.64 -11.22 -14.32
C GLU A 89 3.50 -11.11 -15.32
N LEU A 90 3.83 -11.09 -16.61
CA LEU A 90 2.83 -11.10 -17.68
C LEU A 90 2.43 -12.53 -18.02
N GLY A 91 1.14 -12.75 -18.27
CA GLY A 91 0.63 -14.07 -18.60
C GLY A 91 -0.70 -14.03 -19.33
N THR A 92 -1.37 -15.18 -19.32
CA THR A 92 -2.74 -15.32 -19.80
C THR A 92 -3.54 -16.10 -18.77
N LEU A 93 -4.72 -15.60 -18.41
CA LEU A 93 -5.66 -16.26 -17.52
C LEU A 93 -7.06 -16.17 -18.13
N GLU A 94 -7.83 -17.26 -18.10
CA GLU A 94 -9.17 -17.33 -18.72
C GLU A 94 -9.18 -16.85 -20.20
N GLY A 95 -8.09 -17.13 -20.94
CA GLY A 95 -7.93 -16.74 -22.34
C GLY A 95 -7.70 -15.24 -22.60
N LYS A 96 -7.40 -14.45 -21.56
CA LYS A 96 -7.17 -13.00 -21.65
C LYS A 96 -5.81 -12.61 -21.10
N PRO A 97 -5.26 -11.44 -21.51
CA PRO A 97 -4.05 -10.89 -20.89
C PRO A 97 -4.19 -10.83 -19.37
N ASP A 98 -3.15 -11.27 -18.70
CA ASP A 98 -3.04 -11.34 -17.24
C ASP A 98 -1.75 -10.65 -16.79
N THR A 99 -1.79 -10.02 -15.63
CA THR A 99 -0.61 -9.41 -15.00
C THR A 99 -0.69 -9.67 -13.52
N PHE A 100 0.24 -10.48 -13.04
CA PHE A 100 0.43 -10.76 -11.63
C PHE A 100 1.56 -9.87 -11.09
N VAL A 101 1.37 -9.26 -9.92
CA VAL A 101 2.33 -8.30 -9.35
C VAL A 101 2.63 -8.72 -7.92
N ILE A 102 3.81 -9.30 -7.68
CA ILE A 102 4.23 -9.70 -6.32
C ILE A 102 4.57 -8.47 -5.47
N THR A 103 4.63 -8.63 -4.14
CA THR A 103 4.98 -7.50 -3.24
C THR A 103 6.46 -7.10 -3.30
N GLY A 104 7.31 -8.04 -3.74
CA GLY A 104 8.75 -7.98 -3.63
C GLY A 104 9.26 -9.28 -3.01
N ASP A 105 9.83 -9.19 -1.82
CA ASP A 105 10.34 -10.33 -1.05
C ASP A 105 9.30 -11.41 -0.65
N ILE A 106 8.00 -11.16 -0.84
CA ILE A 106 6.93 -12.15 -0.70
C ILE A 106 6.32 -12.46 -2.07
N GLU A 107 6.39 -13.73 -2.49
CA GLU A 107 5.85 -14.27 -3.74
C GLU A 107 4.32 -14.46 -3.73
N ALA A 108 3.61 -13.39 -3.42
CA ALA A 108 2.15 -13.31 -3.50
C ALA A 108 1.73 -11.89 -3.87
N MET A 109 0.50 -11.76 -4.38
CA MET A 109 -0.09 -10.49 -4.78
C MET A 109 -1.09 -10.04 -3.72
N TRP A 110 -0.80 -8.92 -3.06
CA TRP A 110 -1.80 -8.17 -2.30
C TRP A 110 -2.59 -7.27 -3.24
N LEU A 111 -3.91 -7.18 -3.05
CA LEU A 111 -4.76 -6.26 -3.84
C LEU A 111 -4.35 -4.80 -3.62
N ARG A 112 -3.97 -4.45 -2.38
CA ARG A 112 -3.39 -3.16 -2.00
C ARG A 112 -2.07 -2.89 -2.74
N ASP A 113 -1.06 -3.72 -2.48
CA ASP A 113 0.30 -3.51 -2.97
C ASP A 113 0.35 -3.47 -4.50
N SER A 114 -0.30 -4.42 -5.17
CA SER A 114 -0.31 -4.47 -6.63
C SER A 114 -0.91 -3.22 -7.27
N SER A 115 -1.95 -2.65 -6.66
CA SER A 115 -2.56 -1.39 -7.12
C SER A 115 -1.64 -0.19 -6.87
N ALA A 116 -1.06 -0.12 -5.67
CA ALA A 116 -0.22 1.01 -5.27
C ALA A 116 1.13 1.03 -6.02
N GLN A 117 1.72 -0.15 -6.26
CA GLN A 117 2.97 -0.34 -7.00
C GLN A 117 2.92 0.22 -8.43
N VAL A 118 1.78 0.11 -9.11
CA VAL A 118 1.65 0.55 -10.51
C VAL A 118 1.02 1.94 -10.66
N ASN A 119 0.47 2.50 -9.58
CA ASN A 119 -0.16 3.83 -9.57
C ASN A 119 0.69 4.94 -10.22
N PRO A 120 2.03 5.01 -10.02
CA PRO A 120 2.84 6.09 -10.59
C PRO A 120 2.94 6.07 -12.12
N TYR A 121 2.60 4.95 -12.76
CA TYR A 121 2.70 4.79 -14.23
C TYR A 121 1.37 4.98 -14.95
N VAL A 122 0.24 5.13 -14.23
CA VAL A 122 -1.11 5.22 -14.83
C VAL A 122 -1.20 6.32 -15.88
N ALA A 123 -0.68 7.51 -15.58
CA ALA A 123 -0.71 8.64 -16.50
C ALA A 123 0.10 8.40 -17.78
N LEU A 124 1.10 7.51 -17.74
CA LEU A 124 1.96 7.16 -18.86
C LEU A 124 1.29 6.15 -19.80
N ALA A 125 0.35 5.34 -19.30
CA ALA A 125 -0.32 4.29 -20.07
C ALA A 125 -1.08 4.82 -21.30
N ARG A 126 -1.52 6.08 -21.28
CA ARG A 126 -2.15 6.71 -22.48
C ARG A 126 -1.19 6.79 -23.67
N HIS A 127 0.13 6.74 -23.45
CA HIS A 127 1.17 6.85 -24.48
C HIS A 127 1.99 5.57 -24.67
N ASP A 128 1.65 4.49 -23.96
CA ASP A 128 2.44 3.27 -23.96
C ASP A 128 1.53 2.03 -24.05
N PRO A 129 1.46 1.36 -25.23
CA PRO A 129 0.68 0.14 -25.40
C PRO A 129 1.09 -1.00 -24.45
N ALA A 130 2.36 -1.13 -24.10
CA ALA A 130 2.83 -2.16 -23.18
C ALA A 130 2.29 -1.88 -21.77
N LEU A 131 2.34 -0.62 -21.31
CA LEU A 131 1.72 -0.28 -20.02
C LEU A 131 0.20 -0.51 -20.05
N ARG A 132 -0.49 -0.23 -21.16
CA ARG A 132 -1.92 -0.58 -21.27
C ARG A 132 -2.16 -2.07 -21.13
N GLN A 133 -1.32 -2.92 -21.74
CA GLN A 133 -1.40 -4.37 -21.57
C GLN A 133 -1.23 -4.78 -20.11
N LEU A 134 -0.23 -4.22 -19.41
CA LEU A 134 -0.01 -4.43 -17.99
C LEU A 134 -1.25 -4.06 -17.15
N PHE A 135 -1.79 -2.85 -17.33
CA PHE A 135 -2.97 -2.42 -16.57
C PHE A 135 -4.21 -3.25 -16.88
N ARG A 136 -4.43 -3.61 -18.15
CA ARG A 136 -5.54 -4.49 -18.53
C ARG A 136 -5.43 -5.85 -17.87
N GLY A 137 -4.24 -6.43 -17.86
CA GLY A 137 -3.96 -7.69 -17.20
C GLY A 137 -4.16 -7.60 -15.69
N LEU A 138 -3.66 -6.55 -15.05
CA LEU A 138 -3.76 -6.38 -13.61
C LEU A 138 -5.21 -6.19 -13.15
N ILE A 139 -5.98 -5.35 -13.84
CA ILE A 139 -7.40 -5.11 -13.51
C ILE A 139 -8.20 -6.43 -13.63
N ARG A 140 -7.90 -7.25 -14.64
CA ARG A 140 -8.53 -8.57 -14.81
C ARG A 140 -8.09 -9.54 -13.72
N ARG A 141 -6.79 -9.57 -13.38
CA ARG A 141 -6.24 -10.40 -12.29
C ARG A 141 -6.89 -10.06 -10.96
N GLN A 142 -6.93 -8.77 -10.58
CA GLN A 142 -7.56 -8.32 -9.35
C GLN A 142 -9.07 -8.63 -9.34
N ALA A 143 -9.77 -8.48 -10.46
CA ALA A 143 -11.16 -8.89 -10.55
C ALA A 143 -11.34 -10.41 -10.36
N HIS A 144 -10.44 -11.24 -10.91
CA HIS A 144 -10.44 -12.68 -10.67
C HIS A 144 -10.23 -13.00 -9.18
N CYS A 145 -9.26 -12.36 -8.53
CA CYS A 145 -9.01 -12.49 -7.09
C CYS A 145 -10.23 -12.15 -6.23
N ILE A 146 -10.92 -11.03 -6.52
CA ILE A 146 -12.14 -10.64 -5.80
C ILE A 146 -13.29 -11.63 -6.05
N ARG A 147 -13.38 -12.21 -7.26
CA ARG A 147 -14.35 -13.28 -7.55
C ARG A 147 -14.03 -14.57 -6.81
N LEU A 148 -12.75 -14.89 -6.64
CA LEU A 148 -12.30 -16.03 -5.86
C LEU A 148 -12.68 -15.85 -4.41
N ASP A 149 -12.25 -14.76 -3.77
CA ASP A 149 -12.63 -14.45 -2.39
C ASP A 149 -12.55 -12.93 -2.09
N PRO A 150 -13.68 -12.23 -1.90
CA PRO A 150 -13.67 -10.79 -1.61
C PRO A 150 -13.22 -10.46 -0.17
N TYR A 151 -13.02 -11.46 0.69
CA TYR A 151 -12.52 -11.27 2.05
C TYR A 151 -11.01 -11.44 2.18
N ALA A 152 -10.33 -11.89 1.12
CA ALA A 152 -8.89 -12.13 1.14
C ALA A 152 -8.08 -10.89 0.75
N ASN A 153 -6.96 -10.68 1.46
CA ASN A 153 -5.99 -9.62 1.17
C ASN A 153 -4.94 -10.07 0.13
N ALA A 154 -4.54 -11.35 0.15
CA ALA A 154 -3.44 -11.87 -0.66
C ALA A 154 -3.81 -13.10 -1.51
N PHE A 155 -3.20 -13.19 -2.69
CA PHE A 155 -3.46 -14.23 -3.69
C PHE A 155 -2.16 -14.78 -4.26
N LEU A 156 -2.21 -15.99 -4.80
CA LEU A 156 -1.06 -16.68 -5.39
C LEU A 156 -1.15 -16.70 -6.93
N PRO A 157 0.00 -16.80 -7.64
CA PRO A 157 0.01 -16.84 -9.10
C PRO A 157 -0.83 -17.99 -9.66
N ASP A 158 -0.65 -19.18 -9.07
CA ASP A 158 -1.41 -20.40 -9.35
C ASP A 158 -2.73 -20.39 -8.56
N PRO A 159 -3.90 -20.36 -9.24
CA PRO A 159 -5.22 -20.35 -8.59
C PRO A 159 -5.55 -21.66 -7.85
N HIS A 160 -4.71 -22.68 -7.93
CA HIS A 160 -4.85 -23.95 -7.21
C HIS A 160 -3.80 -24.15 -6.11
N ALA A 161 -2.89 -23.20 -5.93
CA ALA A 161 -1.85 -23.29 -4.92
C ALA A 161 -2.43 -23.32 -3.50
N ARG A 162 -1.68 -23.95 -2.59
CA ARG A 162 -1.94 -23.89 -1.15
C ARG A 162 -1.54 -22.52 -0.61
N PRO A 163 -2.18 -22.04 0.47
CA PRO A 163 -1.85 -20.75 1.10
C PRO A 163 -0.37 -20.62 1.49
N LEU A 164 0.03 -19.37 1.71
CA LEU A 164 1.35 -19.03 2.24
C LEU A 164 1.63 -19.81 3.52
N SER A 165 2.91 -20.14 3.76
CA SER A 165 3.30 -21.08 4.81
C SER A 165 2.74 -20.76 6.20
N TRP A 166 2.66 -19.47 6.55
CA TRP A 166 2.10 -18.99 7.82
C TRP A 166 0.57 -18.92 7.87
N ALA A 167 -0.11 -19.00 6.72
CA ALA A 167 -1.57 -18.95 6.60
C ALA A 167 -2.21 -20.34 6.48
N ARG A 168 -1.42 -21.42 6.51
CA ARG A 168 -1.90 -22.80 6.34
C ARG A 168 -2.73 -23.31 7.51
N GLU A 169 -2.50 -22.76 8.69
CA GLU A 169 -3.17 -23.14 9.94
C GLU A 169 -4.19 -22.08 10.38
N ASP A 170 -4.55 -21.14 9.49
CA ASP A 170 -5.61 -20.17 9.77
C ASP A 170 -6.96 -20.87 9.85
N ASP A 171 -7.67 -20.62 10.95
CA ASP A 171 -9.05 -21.03 11.15
C ASP A 171 -9.97 -20.00 10.47
N THR A 172 -10.22 -20.23 9.19
CA THR A 172 -11.09 -19.44 8.33
C THR A 172 -11.47 -20.25 7.08
N ALA A 173 -12.41 -19.74 6.28
CA ALA A 173 -12.84 -20.36 5.03
C ALA A 173 -11.81 -20.17 3.89
N MET A 174 -10.63 -20.78 4.04
CA MET A 174 -9.52 -20.65 3.10
C MET A 174 -9.77 -21.38 1.77
N ALA A 175 -9.69 -20.68 0.65
CA ALA A 175 -9.85 -21.24 -0.70
C ALA A 175 -8.49 -21.50 -1.38
N PRO A 176 -8.37 -22.48 -2.30
CA PRO A 176 -7.19 -22.61 -3.16
C PRO A 176 -6.89 -21.31 -3.93
N GLY A 177 -5.62 -20.99 -4.12
CA GLY A 177 -5.18 -19.75 -4.77
C GLY A 177 -5.22 -18.50 -3.88
N VAL A 178 -5.86 -18.56 -2.71
CA VAL A 178 -5.76 -17.51 -1.68
C VAL A 178 -4.45 -17.70 -0.92
N GLY A 179 -3.63 -16.63 -0.87
CA GLY A 179 -2.36 -16.62 -0.16
C GLY A 179 -2.53 -16.36 1.35
N GLU A 180 -3.39 -15.41 1.70
CA GLU A 180 -3.78 -15.04 3.06
C GLU A 180 -5.20 -14.44 3.02
N ARG A 181 -5.97 -14.65 4.09
CA ARG A 181 -7.40 -14.30 4.12
C ARG A 181 -7.75 -13.31 5.24
N LYS A 182 -6.93 -12.27 5.43
CA LYS A 182 -7.23 -11.19 6.38
C LYS A 182 -8.19 -10.18 5.74
N TRP A 183 -9.33 -9.96 6.37
CA TRP A 183 -10.35 -9.04 5.86
C TRP A 183 -9.97 -7.57 6.13
N GLU A 184 -9.67 -6.89 5.04
CA GLU A 184 -9.26 -5.49 5.00
C GLU A 184 -10.15 -4.74 4.01
N ILE A 185 -10.85 -3.70 4.47
CA ILE A 185 -11.70 -2.89 3.60
C ILE A 185 -10.91 -2.34 2.40
N ASP A 186 -9.67 -1.92 2.62
CA ASP A 186 -8.85 -1.29 1.58
C ASP A 186 -8.43 -2.26 0.47
N SER A 187 -8.37 -3.56 0.74
CA SER A 187 -8.09 -4.58 -0.28
C SER A 187 -9.12 -4.56 -1.41
N LEU A 188 -10.37 -4.13 -1.15
CA LEU A 188 -11.38 -3.92 -2.18
C LEU A 188 -11.39 -2.48 -2.75
N CYS A 189 -10.89 -1.51 -1.98
CA CYS A 189 -10.85 -0.11 -2.40
C CYS A 189 -9.73 0.17 -3.41
N TRP A 190 -8.57 -0.45 -3.24
CA TRP A 190 -7.38 -0.26 -4.08
C TRP A 190 -7.59 -0.69 -5.54
N PRO A 191 -8.17 -1.89 -5.84
CA PRO A 191 -8.52 -2.29 -7.20
C PRO A 191 -9.50 -1.32 -7.89
N ILE A 192 -10.49 -0.79 -7.14
CA ILE A 192 -11.42 0.21 -7.69
C ILE A 192 -10.68 1.50 -8.02
N ARG A 193 -9.82 1.98 -7.11
CA ARG A 193 -9.02 3.19 -7.32
C ARG A 193 -8.17 3.08 -8.57
N ILE A 194 -7.43 1.99 -8.74
CA ILE A 194 -6.52 1.84 -9.88
C ILE A 194 -7.28 1.66 -11.20
N ALA A 195 -8.39 0.91 -11.18
CA ALA A 195 -9.29 0.76 -12.32
C ALA A 195 -9.88 2.11 -12.77
N HIS A 196 -10.38 2.91 -11.82
CA HIS A 196 -10.90 4.24 -12.08
C HIS A 196 -9.82 5.18 -12.63
N ALA A 197 -8.63 5.20 -12.00
CA ALA A 197 -7.53 6.03 -12.46
C ALA A 197 -7.09 5.68 -13.89
N TYR A 198 -6.98 4.37 -14.20
CA TYR A 198 -6.66 3.88 -15.54
C TYR A 198 -7.71 4.29 -16.58
N TRP A 199 -8.99 4.09 -16.28
CA TRP A 199 -10.09 4.50 -17.15
C TRP A 199 -10.05 6.00 -17.44
N LYS A 200 -9.88 6.84 -16.40
CA LYS A 200 -9.81 8.29 -16.56
C LYS A 200 -8.59 8.75 -17.36
N ALA A 201 -7.44 8.08 -17.20
CA ALA A 201 -6.21 8.45 -17.87
C ALA A 201 -6.18 8.04 -19.36
N THR A 202 -6.83 6.93 -19.71
CA THR A 202 -6.68 6.30 -21.04
C THR A 202 -7.95 6.29 -21.88
N GLY A 203 -9.13 6.39 -21.26
CA GLY A 203 -10.42 6.12 -21.90
C GLY A 203 -10.65 4.65 -22.26
N ASP A 204 -9.71 3.77 -21.90
CA ASP A 204 -9.76 2.35 -22.24
C ASP A 204 -10.74 1.61 -21.35
N VAL A 205 -11.71 0.95 -21.97
CA VAL A 205 -12.76 0.18 -21.29
C VAL A 205 -12.61 -1.33 -21.45
N GLU A 206 -11.59 -1.80 -22.17
CA GLU A 206 -11.40 -3.22 -22.46
C GLU A 206 -11.29 -4.16 -21.24
N PRO A 207 -10.68 -3.77 -20.10
CA PRO A 207 -10.58 -4.69 -18.96
C PRO A 207 -11.86 -4.79 -18.13
N PHE A 208 -12.84 -3.92 -18.34
CA PHE A 208 -14.10 -3.89 -17.57
C PHE A 208 -15.14 -4.84 -18.18
N ASP A 209 -14.81 -6.12 -18.20
CA ASP A 209 -15.69 -7.15 -18.77
C ASP A 209 -16.74 -7.67 -17.78
N LYS A 210 -17.47 -8.73 -18.16
CA LYS A 210 -18.46 -9.38 -17.29
C LYS A 210 -17.84 -9.91 -15.99
N GLY A 211 -16.59 -10.37 -16.03
CA GLY A 211 -15.87 -10.82 -14.85
C GLY A 211 -15.58 -9.67 -13.89
N TRP A 212 -15.13 -8.52 -14.42
CA TRP A 212 -14.96 -7.31 -13.61
C TRP A 212 -16.27 -6.86 -12.96
N ARG A 213 -17.38 -6.82 -13.73
CA ARG A 213 -18.69 -6.49 -13.16
C ARG A 213 -19.12 -7.42 -12.04
N ALA A 214 -18.94 -8.74 -12.22
CA ALA A 214 -19.25 -9.72 -11.19
C ALA A 214 -18.38 -9.55 -9.93
N ALA A 215 -17.10 -9.19 -10.09
CA ALA A 215 -16.23 -8.85 -8.97
C ALA A 215 -16.76 -7.64 -8.20
N MET A 216 -17.14 -6.57 -8.90
CA MET A 216 -17.64 -5.35 -8.26
C MET A 216 -19.00 -5.56 -7.56
N GLN A 217 -19.85 -6.44 -8.09
CA GLN A 217 -21.05 -6.88 -7.39
C GLN A 217 -20.72 -7.56 -6.06
N ARG A 218 -19.68 -8.40 -6.02
CA ARG A 218 -19.19 -8.99 -4.76
C ARG A 218 -18.69 -7.93 -3.79
N VAL A 219 -17.96 -6.92 -4.25
CA VAL A 219 -17.52 -5.82 -3.37
C VAL A 219 -18.71 -5.15 -2.67
N LEU A 220 -19.74 -4.77 -3.43
CA LEU A 220 -20.92 -4.13 -2.85
C LEU A 220 -21.65 -5.02 -1.84
N THR A 221 -21.75 -6.32 -2.13
CA THR A 221 -22.32 -7.31 -1.20
C THR A 221 -21.48 -7.44 0.07
N THR A 222 -20.16 -7.63 -0.06
CA THR A 222 -19.23 -7.77 1.07
C THR A 222 -19.23 -6.56 1.98
N PHE A 223 -19.24 -5.34 1.43
CA PHE A 223 -19.35 -4.13 2.26
C PHE A 223 -20.66 -4.08 3.04
N ARG A 224 -21.80 -4.47 2.44
CA ARG A 224 -23.09 -4.54 3.14
C ARG A 224 -23.11 -5.62 4.23
N GLU A 225 -22.58 -6.80 3.94
CA GLU A 225 -22.41 -7.87 4.94
C GLU A 225 -21.59 -7.38 6.14
N GLN A 226 -20.53 -6.63 5.88
CA GLN A 226 -19.65 -6.09 6.91
C GLN A 226 -20.14 -4.77 7.53
N GLN A 227 -21.30 -4.23 7.13
CA GLN A 227 -21.99 -3.29 8.02
C GLN A 227 -22.53 -3.98 9.27
N ARG A 228 -22.68 -5.32 9.23
CA ARG A 228 -23.09 -6.17 10.38
C ARG A 228 -24.40 -5.73 11.05
N LEU A 229 -25.29 -5.06 10.31
CA LEU A 229 -26.56 -4.52 10.82
C LEU A 229 -27.53 -5.59 11.32
N HIS A 230 -27.39 -6.83 10.85
CA HIS A 230 -28.33 -7.94 11.12
C HIS A 230 -27.64 -9.19 11.71
N GLY A 231 -26.41 -9.05 12.20
CA GLY A 231 -25.64 -10.17 12.77
C GLY A 231 -24.13 -10.00 12.58
N ARG A 232 -23.36 -11.01 12.98
CA ARG A 232 -21.88 -10.96 12.93
C ARG A 232 -21.28 -10.95 11.51
N GLY A 233 -22.09 -11.21 10.49
CA GLY A 233 -21.62 -11.40 9.11
C GLY A 233 -20.95 -12.77 8.90
N PRO A 234 -20.57 -13.10 7.66
CA PRO A 234 -20.07 -14.44 7.31
C PRO A 234 -18.57 -14.64 7.57
N TYR A 235 -17.83 -13.57 7.87
CA TYR A 235 -16.38 -13.61 8.04
C TYR A 235 -15.99 -13.85 9.51
N HIS A 236 -15.15 -14.86 9.72
CA HIS A 236 -14.38 -15.10 10.93
C HIS A 236 -12.95 -15.49 10.57
N PHE A 237 -12.00 -15.23 11.46
CA PHE A 237 -10.60 -15.58 11.29
C PHE A 237 -9.90 -15.75 12.63
N GLN A 238 -9.20 -16.87 12.83
CA GLN A 238 -8.21 -17.01 13.90
C GLN A 238 -6.92 -17.60 13.34
N ARG A 239 -5.79 -17.22 13.94
CA ARG A 239 -4.47 -17.78 13.64
C ARG A 239 -3.80 -18.20 14.95
N PRO A 240 -3.19 -19.40 15.03
CA PRO A 240 -2.31 -19.75 16.13
C PRO A 240 -1.02 -18.92 16.02
N SER A 241 -0.97 -17.80 16.73
CA SER A 241 0.18 -16.90 16.71
C SER A 241 0.52 -16.42 18.13
N PRO A 242 1.82 -16.27 18.47
CA PRO A 242 2.22 -15.61 19.72
C PRO A 242 1.95 -14.10 19.68
N ARG A 243 1.52 -13.55 18.54
CA ARG A 243 1.23 -12.12 18.38
C ARG A 243 -0.27 -11.87 18.42
N PRO A 244 -0.73 -10.98 19.31
CA PRO A 244 -2.15 -10.66 19.40
C PRO A 244 -2.69 -9.94 18.16
N THR A 245 -1.84 -9.25 17.38
CA THR A 245 -2.25 -8.55 16.16
C THR A 245 -2.48 -9.48 14.97
N GLU A 246 -2.07 -10.75 15.06
CA GLU A 246 -2.17 -11.72 13.97
C GLU A 246 -3.46 -12.55 14.01
N THR A 247 -4.34 -12.32 14.98
CA THR A 247 -5.56 -13.10 15.20
C THR A 247 -6.70 -12.21 15.69
N LEU A 248 -7.95 -12.69 15.63
CA LEU A 248 -9.11 -11.95 16.10
C LEU A 248 -9.68 -12.58 17.38
N ALA A 249 -10.09 -11.72 18.31
CA ALA A 249 -10.78 -12.14 19.52
C ALA A 249 -12.19 -12.68 19.23
N LEU A 250 -12.80 -13.30 20.24
CA LEU A 250 -14.21 -13.72 20.26
C LEU A 250 -14.58 -14.64 19.09
N ASP A 251 -13.96 -15.82 19.06
CA ASP A 251 -14.18 -16.86 18.03
C ASP A 251 -13.94 -16.35 16.60
N GLY A 252 -12.97 -15.45 16.45
CA GLY A 252 -12.56 -14.91 15.16
C GLY A 252 -13.44 -13.79 14.61
N TYR A 253 -14.37 -13.23 15.40
CA TYR A 253 -15.25 -12.14 14.95
C TYR A 253 -14.76 -10.74 15.29
N GLY A 254 -13.67 -10.62 16.06
CA GLY A 254 -13.10 -9.36 16.52
C GLY A 254 -13.77 -8.83 17.79
N ASN A 255 -13.27 -7.71 18.30
CA ASN A 255 -13.83 -7.06 19.49
C ASN A 255 -15.29 -6.60 19.24
N PRO A 256 -16.13 -6.53 20.30
CA PRO A 256 -17.53 -6.14 20.15
C PRO A 256 -17.69 -4.73 19.57
N THR A 257 -18.67 -4.56 18.68
CA THR A 257 -19.03 -3.28 18.07
C THR A 257 -20.54 -3.09 18.10
N ARG A 258 -20.98 -1.84 18.05
CA ARG A 258 -22.37 -1.45 17.79
C ARG A 258 -22.45 -0.99 16.33
N PRO A 259 -23.09 -1.76 15.45
CA PRO A 259 -23.26 -1.36 14.05
C PRO A 259 -23.92 0.02 13.93
N ASN A 260 -23.29 0.94 13.19
CA ASN A 260 -23.71 2.34 13.09
C ASN A 260 -23.90 2.82 11.64
N GLY A 261 -23.75 1.93 10.67
CA GLY A 261 -23.76 2.20 9.23
C GLY A 261 -22.37 2.17 8.58
N MET A 262 -21.28 2.25 9.37
CA MET A 262 -19.92 2.00 8.88
C MET A 262 -19.70 0.52 8.55
N ILE A 263 -18.70 0.26 7.71
CA ILE A 263 -18.22 -1.06 7.34
C ILE A 263 -17.15 -1.48 8.37
N HIS A 264 -17.24 -2.70 8.86
CA HIS A 264 -16.23 -3.26 9.75
C HIS A 264 -15.00 -3.69 8.94
N SER A 265 -13.80 -3.35 9.38
CA SER A 265 -12.53 -3.94 8.94
C SER A 265 -12.02 -4.82 10.07
N MET A 266 -11.61 -6.05 9.78
CA MET A 266 -11.02 -6.91 10.84
C MET A 266 -9.51 -6.66 10.96
N PHE A 267 -8.86 -6.35 9.85
CA PHE A 267 -7.45 -6.00 9.78
C PHE A 267 -7.24 -4.63 9.13
N ARG A 268 -6.11 -4.02 9.43
CA ARG A 268 -5.59 -2.75 8.90
C ARG A 268 -4.79 -3.01 7.62
N PRO A 269 -4.41 -1.98 6.84
CA PRO A 269 -3.48 -2.14 5.73
C PRO A 269 -2.06 -2.56 6.15
N SER A 270 -1.74 -2.58 7.45
CA SER A 270 -0.53 -3.22 8.00
C SER A 270 -0.66 -4.75 8.14
N ASP A 271 -1.82 -5.30 7.80
CA ASP A 271 -2.26 -6.67 8.09
C ASP A 271 -2.39 -6.98 9.60
N ASP A 272 -2.32 -5.98 10.49
CA ASP A 272 -2.60 -6.13 11.93
C ASP A 272 -4.10 -6.04 12.22
N ALA A 273 -4.58 -6.81 13.21
CA ALA A 273 -5.96 -6.77 13.67
C ALA A 273 -6.36 -5.36 14.16
N CYS A 274 -7.55 -4.90 13.76
CA CYS A 274 -8.14 -3.68 14.32
C CYS A 274 -8.45 -3.89 15.80
N ILE A 275 -8.19 -2.89 16.64
CA ILE A 275 -8.64 -2.91 18.04
C ILE A 275 -10.14 -2.66 18.07
N TYR A 276 -10.59 -1.58 17.43
CA TYR A 276 -12.02 -1.36 17.19
C TYR A 276 -12.32 -1.47 15.68
N PRO A 277 -13.14 -2.46 15.26
CA PRO A 277 -13.33 -2.75 13.84
C PRO A 277 -13.96 -1.66 12.96
N LEU A 278 -14.54 -0.58 13.51
CA LEU A 278 -15.01 0.53 12.68
C LEU A 278 -13.84 1.46 12.38
N PHE A 279 -13.00 1.01 11.44
CA PHE A 279 -11.75 1.64 11.04
C PHE A 279 -12.00 2.86 10.14
N VAL A 280 -11.75 4.06 10.67
CA VAL A 280 -12.17 5.34 10.07
C VAL A 280 -11.47 5.64 8.73
N PRO A 281 -10.12 5.57 8.61
CA PRO A 281 -9.43 5.76 7.33
C PRO A 281 -9.97 4.90 6.19
N ALA A 282 -10.18 3.60 6.43
CA ALA A 282 -10.66 2.71 5.38
C ALA A 282 -12.14 2.93 5.04
N ASN A 283 -12.98 3.34 6.00
CA ASN A 283 -14.35 3.74 5.69
C ASN A 283 -14.41 5.00 4.81
N LEU A 284 -13.57 6.01 5.09
CA LEU A 284 -13.44 7.19 4.22
C LEU A 284 -12.94 6.81 2.82
N PHE A 285 -12.01 5.86 2.72
CA PHE A 285 -11.57 5.35 1.42
C PHE A 285 -12.67 4.57 0.69
N ALA A 286 -13.46 3.76 1.40
CA ALA A 286 -14.59 3.03 0.84
C ALA A 286 -15.67 3.96 0.26
N VAL A 287 -15.96 5.09 0.93
CA VAL A 287 -16.87 6.12 0.40
C VAL A 287 -16.39 6.62 -0.97
N LEU A 288 -15.11 6.99 -1.07
CA LEU A 288 -14.52 7.44 -2.33
C LEU A 288 -14.57 6.34 -3.40
N SER A 289 -14.16 5.12 -3.07
CA SER A 289 -14.15 4.00 -4.01
C SER A 289 -15.55 3.62 -4.49
N LEU A 290 -16.57 3.62 -3.61
CA LEU A 290 -17.96 3.39 -4.01
C LEU A 290 -18.49 4.46 -4.98
N ARG A 291 -18.10 5.73 -4.79
CA ARG A 291 -18.44 6.81 -5.73
C ARG A 291 -17.76 6.64 -7.07
N GLN A 292 -16.47 6.24 -7.09
CA GLN A 292 -15.75 5.91 -8.31
C GLN A 292 -16.40 4.74 -9.05
N LEU A 293 -16.76 3.69 -8.31
CA LEU A 293 -17.42 2.50 -8.86
C LEU A 293 -18.80 2.82 -9.44
N ALA A 294 -19.58 3.69 -8.78
CA ALA A 294 -20.85 4.17 -9.31
C ALA A 294 -20.66 4.91 -10.64
N ALA A 295 -19.69 5.83 -10.71
CA ALA A 295 -19.40 6.60 -11.91
C ALA A 295 -18.96 5.70 -13.09
N MET A 296 -18.07 4.74 -12.83
CA MET A 296 -17.63 3.76 -13.82
C MET A 296 -18.78 2.89 -14.31
N SER A 297 -19.60 2.37 -13.39
CA SER A 297 -20.69 1.45 -13.72
C SER A 297 -21.77 2.15 -14.57
N GLN A 298 -22.05 3.42 -14.28
CA GLN A 298 -22.95 4.24 -15.10
C GLN A 298 -22.37 4.54 -16.48
N ALA A 299 -21.09 4.92 -16.56
CA ALA A 299 -20.48 5.37 -17.81
C ALA A 299 -20.12 4.21 -18.77
N ILE A 300 -19.67 3.08 -18.24
CA ILE A 300 -19.11 1.96 -19.01
C ILE A 300 -20.16 0.87 -19.26
N HIS A 301 -21.04 0.62 -18.29
CA HIS A 301 -22.02 -0.48 -18.36
C HIS A 301 -23.46 -0.03 -18.45
N HIS A 302 -23.73 1.28 -18.30
CA HIS A 302 -25.08 1.84 -18.23
C HIS A 302 -25.94 1.17 -17.15
N ASP A 303 -25.31 0.70 -16.07
CA ASP A 303 -25.97 -0.02 -14.98
C ASP A 303 -26.39 0.97 -13.87
N ALA A 304 -27.47 1.69 -14.13
CA ALA A 304 -27.98 2.71 -13.22
C ALA A 304 -28.40 2.14 -11.86
N ALA A 305 -28.90 0.90 -11.82
CA ALA A 305 -29.34 0.26 -10.58
C ALA A 305 -28.14 -0.07 -9.68
N PHE A 306 -27.08 -0.66 -10.24
CA PHE A 306 -25.86 -0.93 -9.49
C PHE A 306 -25.16 0.36 -9.04
N ALA A 307 -25.09 1.36 -9.92
CA ALA A 307 -24.53 2.67 -9.58
C ALA A 307 -25.28 3.33 -8.41
N ALA A 308 -26.61 3.34 -8.45
CA ALA A 308 -27.44 3.84 -7.34
C ALA A 308 -27.20 3.04 -6.04
N GLY A 309 -27.03 1.73 -6.14
CA GLY A 309 -26.69 0.87 -5.01
C GLY A 309 -25.34 1.22 -4.36
N CYS A 310 -24.34 1.57 -5.16
CA CYS A 310 -23.02 2.02 -4.70
C CYS A 310 -23.11 3.41 -4.04
N THR A 311 -23.77 4.37 -4.69
CA THR A 311 -23.98 5.73 -4.14
C THR A 311 -24.72 5.68 -2.81
N LYS A 312 -25.81 4.90 -2.72
CA LYS A 312 -26.57 4.76 -1.48
C LYS A 312 -25.71 4.27 -0.32
N LEU A 313 -24.88 3.23 -0.54
CA LEU A 313 -24.00 2.72 0.50
C LEU A 313 -22.90 3.74 0.84
N ALA A 314 -22.33 4.43 -0.15
CA ALA A 314 -21.34 5.47 0.08
C ALA A 314 -21.90 6.57 1.00
N ASP A 315 -23.12 7.04 0.73
CA ASP A 315 -23.74 8.10 1.52
C ASP A 315 -24.10 7.64 2.94
N GLU A 316 -24.47 6.36 3.12
CA GLU A 316 -24.72 5.77 4.43
C GLU A 316 -23.44 5.69 5.27
N VAL A 317 -22.37 5.16 4.69
CA VAL A 317 -21.06 5.06 5.35
C VAL A 317 -20.51 6.44 5.65
N GLU A 318 -20.57 7.40 4.71
CA GLU A 318 -20.10 8.76 4.92
C GLU A 318 -20.84 9.43 6.09
N ARG A 319 -22.17 9.35 6.13
CA ARG A 319 -22.95 9.90 7.25
C ARG A 319 -22.56 9.25 8.58
N ALA A 320 -22.39 7.94 8.62
CA ALA A 320 -22.02 7.22 9.83
C ALA A 320 -20.60 7.59 10.30
N THR A 321 -19.62 7.60 9.39
CA THR A 321 -18.24 7.97 9.68
C THR A 321 -18.12 9.42 10.13
N HIS A 322 -18.81 10.36 9.48
CA HIS A 322 -18.79 11.77 9.90
C HIS A 322 -19.44 12.02 11.26
N ARG A 323 -20.46 11.22 11.61
CA ARG A 323 -21.17 11.34 12.89
C ARG A 323 -20.34 10.76 14.04
N ASP A 324 -19.80 9.56 13.88
CA ASP A 324 -19.24 8.79 15.00
C ASP A 324 -17.70 8.69 14.95
N GLY A 325 -17.09 8.85 13.77
CA GLY A 325 -15.64 8.71 13.55
C GLY A 325 -14.81 9.91 13.97
N ARG A 326 -15.43 10.94 14.56
CA ARG A 326 -14.75 12.15 15.06
C ARG A 326 -14.56 12.05 16.56
N LEU A 327 -13.39 12.45 17.04
CA LEU A 327 -13.11 12.62 18.46
C LEU A 327 -12.72 14.06 18.77
N ARG A 328 -13.01 14.45 20.01
CA ARG A 328 -12.64 15.75 20.56
C ARG A 328 -11.24 15.65 21.15
N ASP A 329 -10.31 16.48 20.68
CA ASP A 329 -8.97 16.58 21.26
C ASP A 329 -8.98 17.30 22.62
N ASP A 330 -7.84 17.25 23.31
CA ASP A 330 -7.60 17.88 24.61
C ASP A 330 -7.75 19.41 24.61
N LYS A 331 -7.78 20.03 23.43
CA LYS A 331 -7.94 21.48 23.22
C LYS A 331 -9.34 21.86 22.75
N GLY A 332 -10.27 20.90 22.72
CA GLY A 332 -11.65 21.11 22.28
C GLY A 332 -11.83 21.15 20.76
N GLY A 333 -10.81 20.82 19.96
CA GLY A 333 -10.89 20.68 18.51
C GLY A 333 -11.37 19.30 18.07
N ASP A 334 -12.06 19.21 16.93
CA ASP A 334 -12.41 17.91 16.33
C ASP A 334 -11.26 17.38 15.48
N CYS A 335 -10.88 16.12 15.66
CA CYS A 335 -10.03 15.35 14.77
C CYS A 335 -10.69 13.99 14.43
N TRP A 336 -10.19 13.31 13.41
CA TRP A 336 -10.63 11.95 13.12
C TRP A 336 -10.05 10.97 14.14
N ALA A 337 -10.87 10.03 14.60
CA ALA A 337 -10.40 8.82 15.26
C ALA A 337 -9.73 7.90 14.24
N TYR A 338 -8.87 7.01 14.72
CA TYR A 338 -8.33 5.93 13.89
C TYR A 338 -9.34 4.79 13.81
N GLU A 339 -9.87 4.38 14.96
CA GLU A 339 -10.80 3.26 15.12
C GLU A 339 -11.84 3.59 16.19
N ILE A 340 -13.09 3.16 15.98
CA ILE A 340 -14.18 3.29 16.97
C ILE A 340 -14.96 1.99 17.07
N ASP A 341 -15.75 1.82 18.13
CA ASP A 341 -16.59 0.63 18.33
C ASP A 341 -18.10 0.89 18.24
N GLY A 342 -18.53 2.15 18.16
CA GLY A 342 -19.94 2.55 18.17
C GLY A 342 -20.62 2.51 19.54
N TYR A 343 -19.94 2.05 20.60
CA TYR A 343 -20.38 2.19 22.01
C TYR A 343 -19.92 3.50 22.64
N GLY A 344 -18.93 4.15 22.03
CA GLY A 344 -18.33 5.40 22.49
C GLY A 344 -16.83 5.29 22.75
N ASN A 345 -16.23 4.10 22.62
CA ASN A 345 -14.79 3.97 22.67
C ASN A 345 -14.19 4.46 21.36
N GLN A 346 -13.10 5.21 21.47
CA GLN A 346 -12.39 5.80 20.34
C GLN A 346 -10.89 5.62 20.56
N LEU A 347 -10.21 5.12 19.55
CA LEU A 347 -8.76 5.03 19.50
C LEU A 347 -8.23 6.16 18.63
N PHE A 348 -7.39 7.03 19.22
CA PHE A 348 -6.53 7.90 18.44
C PHE A 348 -5.13 7.31 18.34
N MET A 349 -4.73 7.03 17.10
CA MET A 349 -3.37 6.75 16.67
C MET A 349 -3.29 7.06 15.17
N ASP A 350 -2.13 6.87 14.56
CA ASP A 350 -2.05 6.68 13.12
C ASP A 350 -0.99 5.62 12.81
N ASP A 351 -1.17 4.91 11.71
CA ASP A 351 -0.25 3.91 11.20
C ASP A 351 0.35 4.38 9.86
N ALA A 352 1.54 3.92 9.52
CA ALA A 352 2.20 4.28 8.28
C ALA A 352 1.54 3.71 7.02
N ASN A 353 0.82 2.60 7.13
CA ASN A 353 0.20 1.91 6.00
C ASN A 353 -1.05 2.66 5.48
N ILE A 354 -1.26 2.65 4.17
CA ILE A 354 -2.31 3.44 3.50
C ILE A 354 -3.50 2.53 3.17
N PRO A 355 -4.75 2.85 3.59
CA PRO A 355 -5.21 4.12 4.14
C PRO A 355 -4.86 4.37 5.62
N SER A 356 -4.36 5.57 5.88
CA SER A 356 -4.05 6.15 7.20
C SER A 356 -4.72 7.51 7.34
N LEU A 357 -4.78 8.07 8.55
CA LEU A 357 -5.29 9.43 8.75
C LEU A 357 -4.44 10.46 8.00
N LEU A 358 -3.11 10.31 8.02
CA LEU A 358 -2.17 11.16 7.30
C LEU A 358 -2.41 11.15 5.78
N SER A 359 -2.78 10.00 5.20
CA SER A 359 -2.90 9.79 3.76
C SER A 359 -4.26 10.15 3.15
N LEU A 360 -5.24 10.62 3.94
CA LEU A 360 -6.58 10.94 3.45
C LEU A 360 -6.60 11.88 2.22
N PRO A 361 -5.82 12.99 2.15
CA PRO A 361 -5.78 13.82 0.96
C PRO A 361 -5.00 13.20 -0.20
N TYR A 362 -4.00 12.36 0.08
CA TYR A 362 -3.29 11.62 -0.96
C TYR A 362 -4.24 10.65 -1.68
N LEU A 363 -5.12 10.01 -0.93
CA LEU A 363 -6.19 9.19 -1.48
C LEU A 363 -7.28 10.01 -2.17
N GLY A 364 -7.46 11.27 -1.79
CA GLY A 364 -8.54 12.13 -2.28
C GLY A 364 -9.83 12.00 -1.47
N CYS A 365 -9.74 11.49 -0.24
CA CYS A 365 -10.88 11.38 0.69
C CYS A 365 -11.28 12.74 1.26
N CYS A 366 -10.34 13.69 1.34
CA CYS A 366 -10.59 15.06 1.75
C CYS A 366 -9.59 16.02 1.09
N ALA A 367 -9.84 17.33 1.21
CA ALA A 367 -8.90 18.34 0.77
C ALA A 367 -7.74 18.48 1.78
N ALA A 368 -6.53 18.76 1.30
CA ALA A 368 -5.35 18.93 2.16
C ALA A 368 -5.45 20.14 3.11
N ASP A 369 -6.32 21.11 2.80
CA ASP A 369 -6.59 22.29 3.60
C ASP A 369 -7.85 22.18 4.49
N ASP A 370 -8.56 21.04 4.47
CA ASP A 370 -9.68 20.77 5.38
C ASP A 370 -9.23 20.95 6.86
N PRO A 371 -9.86 21.85 7.63
CA PRO A 371 -9.50 22.09 9.03
C PRO A 371 -9.52 20.83 9.91
N LEU A 372 -10.46 19.90 9.67
CA LEU A 372 -10.54 18.63 10.38
C LEU A 372 -9.32 17.76 10.06
N TYR A 373 -8.97 17.64 8.79
CA TYR A 373 -7.75 16.93 8.38
C TYR A 373 -6.50 17.59 8.94
N ARG A 374 -6.35 18.92 8.86
CA ARG A 374 -5.15 19.61 9.34
C ARG A 374 -4.90 19.39 10.83
N ARG A 375 -5.95 19.41 11.66
CA ARG A 375 -5.84 19.06 13.09
C ARG A 375 -5.46 17.60 13.28
N THR A 376 -6.12 16.69 12.54
CA THR A 376 -5.80 15.27 12.56
C THR A 376 -4.34 15.00 12.16
N ARG A 377 -3.86 15.61 11.07
CA ARG A 377 -2.48 15.53 10.58
C ARG A 377 -1.48 16.00 11.61
N ALA A 378 -1.74 17.15 12.26
CA ALA A 378 -0.85 17.67 13.30
C ALA A 378 -0.79 16.75 14.52
N ARG A 379 -1.91 16.13 14.89
CA ARG A 379 -1.98 15.18 16.01
C ARG A 379 -1.37 13.81 15.69
N ALA A 380 -1.51 13.35 14.44
CA ALA A 380 -0.91 12.10 13.96
C ALA A 380 0.63 12.20 13.90
N TRP A 381 1.14 13.39 13.57
CA TRP A 381 2.57 13.73 13.55
C TRP A 381 3.02 14.40 14.86
N SER A 382 2.64 13.83 16.00
CA SER A 382 3.09 14.28 17.32
C SER A 382 3.06 13.14 18.33
N GLU A 383 3.60 13.36 19.52
CA GLU A 383 3.58 12.38 20.64
C GLU A 383 2.17 12.04 21.16
N HIS A 384 1.12 12.66 20.61
CA HIS A 384 -0.26 12.20 20.84
C HIS A 384 -0.59 10.92 20.06
N ASN A 385 0.14 10.63 19.00
CA ASN A 385 0.11 9.34 18.33
C ASN A 385 1.13 8.41 19.01
N PRO A 386 0.72 7.28 19.63
CA PRO A 386 1.65 6.37 20.29
C PRO A 386 2.65 5.69 19.34
N TYR A 387 2.41 5.76 18.03
CA TYR A 387 3.30 5.22 16.98
C TYR A 387 4.00 6.31 16.17
N PHE A 388 3.98 7.55 16.66
CA PHE A 388 4.91 8.58 16.21
C PHE A 388 6.22 8.48 16.97
N PHE A 389 7.33 8.46 16.24
CA PHE A 389 8.68 8.32 16.78
C PHE A 389 9.55 9.48 16.34
N LYS A 390 10.46 9.88 17.23
CA LYS A 390 11.39 11.00 17.05
C LYS A 390 12.73 10.58 17.61
N GLY A 391 13.64 10.21 16.70
CA GLY A 391 15.00 9.83 17.02
C GLY A 391 16.03 10.78 16.44
N THR A 392 17.30 10.39 16.54
CA THR A 392 18.44 11.16 16.01
C THR A 392 18.51 11.13 14.49
N ALA A 393 18.01 10.08 13.84
CA ALA A 393 18.06 9.93 12.39
C ALA A 393 16.86 10.58 11.68
N ALA A 394 15.64 10.36 12.20
CA ALA A 394 14.43 10.92 11.63
C ALA A 394 13.27 11.04 12.64
N GLU A 395 12.21 11.71 12.18
CA GLU A 395 10.90 11.66 12.80
C GLU A 395 9.90 11.05 11.82
N GLY A 396 8.95 10.26 12.32
CA GLY A 396 7.94 9.65 11.47
C GLY A 396 6.97 8.74 12.21
N ILE A 397 6.04 8.17 11.46
CA ILE A 397 5.04 7.26 11.98
C ILE A 397 5.44 5.84 11.60
N GLY A 398 5.31 4.91 12.54
CA GLY A 398 5.41 3.47 12.31
C GLY A 398 4.07 2.78 12.52
N GLY A 399 4.07 1.79 13.40
CA GLY A 399 2.88 1.02 13.77
C GLY A 399 3.24 -0.13 14.71
N PRO A 400 2.24 -0.86 15.22
CA PRO A 400 2.49 -2.03 16.07
C PRO A 400 3.19 -3.18 15.34
N HIS A 401 3.10 -3.24 13.99
CA HIS A 401 3.65 -4.33 13.17
C HIS A 401 5.14 -4.58 13.44
N GLU A 402 5.95 -3.53 13.28
CA GLU A 402 7.39 -3.55 13.56
C GLU A 402 7.71 -3.09 14.99
N GLY A 403 6.75 -2.47 15.67
CA GLY A 403 6.82 -2.13 17.08
C GLY A 403 7.45 -0.78 17.34
N LEU A 404 7.72 -0.51 18.61
CA LEU A 404 8.19 0.81 19.05
C LEU A 404 9.55 1.16 18.47
N ARG A 405 9.79 2.46 18.30
CA ARG A 405 11.03 3.05 17.76
C ARG A 405 11.29 2.80 16.28
N THR A 406 10.36 2.17 15.56
CA THR A 406 10.53 1.88 14.12
C THR A 406 9.71 2.85 13.26
N ILE A 407 10.37 3.61 12.40
CA ILE A 407 9.74 4.56 11.48
C ILE A 407 9.62 3.91 10.11
N TRP A 408 8.47 4.06 9.46
CA TRP A 408 8.26 3.59 8.10
C TRP A 408 8.48 4.75 7.10
N PRO A 409 9.35 4.60 6.09
CA PRO A 409 9.58 5.62 5.06
C PRO A 409 8.31 6.05 4.32
N MET A 410 7.31 5.16 4.25
CA MET A 410 6.00 5.49 3.67
C MET A 410 5.33 6.66 4.39
N SER A 411 5.41 6.76 5.72
CA SER A 411 4.80 7.86 6.47
C SER A 411 5.44 9.21 6.10
N ILE A 412 6.76 9.25 5.95
CA ILE A 412 7.52 10.44 5.54
C ILE A 412 7.17 10.82 4.10
N THR A 413 7.05 9.82 3.22
CA THR A 413 6.66 10.02 1.82
C THR A 413 5.24 10.61 1.71
N VAL A 414 4.28 10.07 2.46
CA VAL A 414 2.90 10.60 2.51
C VAL A 414 2.87 12.00 3.12
N ARG A 415 3.66 12.26 4.17
CA ARG A 415 3.77 13.61 4.76
C ARG A 415 4.18 14.63 3.70
N ALA A 416 5.17 14.31 2.87
CA ALA A 416 5.59 15.15 1.76
C ALA A 416 4.51 15.29 0.68
N LEU A 417 3.87 14.17 0.26
CA LEU A 417 2.81 14.14 -0.75
C LEU A 417 1.56 14.96 -0.35
N THR A 418 1.34 15.15 0.95
CA THR A 418 0.21 15.90 1.51
C THR A 418 0.58 17.31 1.98
N SER A 419 1.84 17.72 1.77
CA SER A 419 2.32 19.06 2.14
C SER A 419 2.27 20.05 0.98
N ARG A 420 2.15 21.33 1.34
CA ARG A 420 2.42 22.47 0.44
C ARG A 420 3.58 23.33 0.94
N ASP A 421 4.15 23.00 2.09
CA ASP A 421 5.27 23.73 2.68
C ASP A 421 6.59 23.18 2.14
N ALA A 422 7.33 24.03 1.42
CA ALA A 422 8.61 23.68 0.84
C ALA A 422 9.64 23.25 1.90
N ALA A 423 9.61 23.83 3.10
CA ALA A 423 10.54 23.47 4.17
C ALA A 423 10.26 22.06 4.70
N GLU A 424 8.98 21.72 4.92
CA GLU A 424 8.55 20.38 5.33
C GLU A 424 8.90 19.33 4.27
N ILE A 425 8.65 19.63 2.99
CA ILE A 425 8.99 18.72 1.88
C ILE A 425 10.50 18.47 1.82
N ARG A 426 11.33 19.53 1.92
CA ARG A 426 12.81 19.38 1.95
C ARG A 426 13.27 18.51 3.12
N GLN A 427 12.66 18.68 4.30
CA GLN A 427 13.03 17.86 5.45
C GLN A 427 12.66 16.39 5.23
N CYS A 428 11.46 16.11 4.69
CA CYS A 428 11.06 14.74 4.36
C CYS A 428 12.03 14.10 3.35
N LEU A 429 12.43 14.83 2.31
CA LEU A 429 13.39 14.33 1.31
C LEU A 429 14.78 14.06 1.91
N ARG A 430 15.25 14.90 2.85
CA ARG A 430 16.49 14.63 3.59
C ARG A 430 16.40 13.35 4.43
N TRP A 431 15.33 13.19 5.21
CA TRP A 431 15.14 11.96 5.98
C TRP A 431 15.13 10.74 5.07
N LEU A 432 14.32 10.74 3.99
CA LEU A 432 14.27 9.63 3.05
C LEU A 432 15.64 9.31 2.43
N ARG A 433 16.43 10.33 2.07
CA ARG A 433 17.80 10.19 1.53
C ARG A 433 18.78 9.60 2.56
N ASP A 434 18.67 10.02 3.81
CA ASP A 434 19.67 9.75 4.84
C ASP A 434 19.35 8.48 5.66
N THR A 435 18.15 7.91 5.50
CA THR A 435 17.71 6.69 6.21
C THR A 435 17.54 5.46 5.30
N ASP A 436 18.21 5.43 4.15
CA ASP A 436 18.19 4.30 3.21
C ASP A 436 19.26 3.22 3.51
N ALA A 437 20.05 3.40 4.57
CA ALA A 437 21.22 2.56 4.88
C ALA A 437 22.18 2.36 3.69
N ASP A 438 22.29 3.37 2.81
CA ASP A 438 23.04 3.36 1.55
C ASP A 438 22.64 2.22 0.57
N SER A 439 21.45 1.64 0.73
CA SER A 439 20.91 0.63 -0.18
C SER A 439 20.47 1.22 -1.52
N GLY A 440 20.06 2.49 -1.53
CA GLY A 440 19.45 3.16 -2.68
C GLY A 440 17.97 2.82 -2.89
N PHE A 441 17.34 2.15 -1.92
CA PHE A 441 15.93 1.74 -1.94
C PHE A 441 15.18 2.20 -0.67
N MET A 442 13.86 2.20 -0.74
CA MET A 442 12.99 2.36 0.42
C MET A 442 12.78 1.02 1.11
N HIS A 443 12.89 1.02 2.43
CA HIS A 443 12.63 -0.13 3.30
C HIS A 443 11.18 -0.10 3.84
N GLU A 444 10.77 -1.18 4.50
CA GLU A 444 9.51 -1.21 5.26
C GLU A 444 9.57 -0.29 6.47
N ALA A 445 10.55 -0.53 7.35
CA ALA A 445 10.79 0.27 8.54
C ALA A 445 12.28 0.36 8.86
N PHE A 446 12.68 1.38 9.63
CA PHE A 446 14.03 1.55 10.17
C PHE A 446 13.99 2.08 11.62
N ASP A 447 14.99 1.78 12.44
CA ASP A 447 15.07 2.32 13.81
C ASP A 447 15.28 3.84 13.77
N GLN A 448 14.57 4.57 14.64
CA GLN A 448 14.55 6.03 14.67
C GLN A 448 15.93 6.69 14.91
N ASP A 449 16.87 5.96 15.52
CA ASP A 449 18.21 6.45 15.85
C ASP A 449 19.30 5.84 14.94
N ASP A 450 19.08 4.62 14.44
CA ASP A 450 20.04 3.92 13.57
C ASP A 450 19.34 3.26 12.34
N PRO A 451 19.33 3.94 11.19
CA PRO A 451 18.67 3.44 9.99
C PRO A 451 19.27 2.17 9.39
N THR A 452 20.47 1.75 9.83
CA THR A 452 21.07 0.49 9.38
C THR A 452 20.33 -0.73 9.94
N HIS A 453 19.55 -0.55 11.00
CA HIS A 453 18.59 -1.52 11.51
C HIS A 453 17.24 -1.31 10.83
N PHE A 454 17.01 -2.00 9.72
CA PHE A 454 15.78 -1.90 8.93
C PHE A 454 15.14 -3.27 8.64
N THR A 455 13.91 -3.25 8.15
CA THR A 455 13.18 -4.44 7.66
C THR A 455 12.84 -4.32 6.19
N ARG A 456 12.77 -5.47 5.50
CA ARG A 456 12.48 -5.63 4.07
C ARG A 456 13.33 -4.75 3.15
N ALA A 457 14.47 -5.30 2.72
CA ALA A 457 15.34 -4.68 1.72
C ALA A 457 14.68 -4.53 0.34
N TRP A 458 13.66 -5.35 0.04
CA TRP A 458 12.93 -5.33 -1.23
C TRP A 458 11.43 -5.16 -1.00
N PHE A 459 11.01 -3.89 -0.94
CA PHE A 459 9.61 -3.51 -0.82
C PHE A 459 9.16 -2.61 -1.97
N ALA A 460 8.59 -3.21 -3.02
CA ALA A 460 8.31 -2.52 -4.28
C ALA A 460 7.24 -1.41 -4.14
N TRP A 461 6.30 -1.55 -3.19
CA TRP A 461 5.33 -0.49 -2.91
C TRP A 461 6.01 0.76 -2.35
N ALA A 462 6.85 0.64 -1.32
CA ALA A 462 7.57 1.78 -0.75
C ALA A 462 8.44 2.48 -1.81
N ASN A 463 9.14 1.70 -2.65
CA ASN A 463 9.90 2.22 -3.79
C ASN A 463 9.02 3.00 -4.79
N SER A 464 7.86 2.45 -5.15
CA SER A 464 6.93 3.08 -6.09
C SER A 464 6.34 4.38 -5.52
N LEU A 465 6.01 4.41 -4.23
CA LEU A 465 5.47 5.59 -3.56
C LEU A 465 6.50 6.71 -3.48
N PHE A 466 7.77 6.40 -3.19
CA PHE A 466 8.87 7.36 -3.26
C PHE A 466 9.07 7.89 -4.69
N GLY A 467 9.08 6.99 -5.68
CA GLY A 467 9.15 7.38 -7.09
C GLY A 467 8.00 8.32 -7.49
N GLU A 468 6.77 8.06 -7.02
CA GLU A 468 5.62 8.93 -7.22
C GLU A 468 5.81 10.33 -6.63
N LEU A 469 6.34 10.41 -5.40
CA LEU A 469 6.68 11.68 -4.77
C LEU A 469 7.63 12.48 -5.65
N MET A 470 8.70 11.86 -6.14
CA MET A 470 9.70 12.55 -6.96
C MET A 470 9.11 13.05 -8.28
N VAL A 471 8.31 12.24 -8.99
CA VAL A 471 7.61 12.66 -10.21
C VAL A 471 6.67 13.84 -9.93
N LYS A 472 5.86 13.77 -8.87
CA LYS A 472 4.91 14.84 -8.52
C LYS A 472 5.62 16.13 -8.13
N LEU A 473 6.72 16.06 -7.39
CA LEU A 473 7.51 17.24 -7.02
C LEU A 473 8.22 17.85 -8.23
N ALA A 474 8.69 17.03 -9.18
CA ALA A 474 9.31 17.53 -10.41
C ALA A 474 8.37 18.42 -11.22
N ASP A 475 7.05 18.23 -11.09
CA ASP A 475 6.05 19.06 -11.77
C ASP A 475 5.52 20.20 -10.90
N ARG A 476 5.33 19.98 -9.59
CA ARG A 476 4.65 20.95 -8.69
C ARG A 476 5.60 21.85 -7.90
N GLN A 477 6.80 21.36 -7.60
CA GLN A 477 7.79 22.01 -6.73
C GLN A 477 9.22 21.78 -7.26
N PRO A 478 9.52 22.11 -8.54
CA PRO A 478 10.82 21.81 -9.15
C PRO A 478 11.99 22.50 -8.44
N ASP A 479 11.74 23.65 -7.81
CA ASP A 479 12.78 24.37 -7.06
C ASP A 479 13.20 23.63 -5.80
N VAL A 480 12.28 22.92 -5.14
CA VAL A 480 12.60 22.07 -3.99
C VAL A 480 13.59 20.98 -4.38
N LEU A 481 13.35 20.29 -5.51
CA LEU A 481 14.25 19.23 -6.00
C LEU A 481 15.60 19.76 -6.47
N ARG A 482 15.65 20.96 -7.07
CA ARG A 482 16.90 21.57 -7.55
C ARG A 482 17.80 22.09 -6.43
N SER A 483 17.19 22.54 -5.33
CA SER A 483 17.89 23.22 -4.23
C SER A 483 18.34 22.33 -3.07
N LEU A 484 18.10 21.02 -3.16
CA LEU A 484 18.39 20.04 -2.11
C LEU A 484 19.86 19.64 -2.03
#